data_AF-A0A517RF60-F1
#
_entry.id   AF-A0A517RF60-F1
#
_cell.length_a   1.000
_cell.length_b   1.000
_cell.length_c   1.000
_cell.angle_alpha   90.00
_cell.angle_beta   90.00
_cell.angle_gamma   90.00
#
_symmetry.space_group_name_H-M   'P 1'
#
loop_
_entity.id
_entity.type
_entity.pdbx_description
1 polymer ?
#
loop_
_entity_poly.entity_id
_entity_poly.type
_entity_poly.pdbx_seq_one_letter_code
_entity_poly.pdbx_strand_id
1 'polypeptide(L)'
;MSDAPYFDELIGKTIVVDLSSLYVIAGTLIGQDQHYLVLEDADVHDLRDTTTTRELYVHEMGMHGVAANRKRILVSRTEVVSLSSLDDIIR
;
A
#
# COMPACT_ATOMS: atom_id res chain seq x y z
N MET A 1 -20.20 7.31 7.03
CA MET A 1 -20.31 5.84 7.04
C MET A 1 -18.99 5.37 7.63
N SER A 2 -18.99 4.72 8.80
CA SER A 2 -17.73 4.27 9.38
C SER A 2 -17.11 3.28 8.41
N ASP A 3 -15.85 3.52 8.02
CA ASP A 3 -15.10 2.52 7.30
C ASP A 3 -15.15 1.19 8.09
N ALA A 4 -15.11 0.07 7.37
CA ALA A 4 -15.30 -1.25 7.95
C ALA A 4 -14.35 -1.44 9.16
N PRO A 5 -14.73 -2.21 10.20
CA PRO A 5 -13.90 -2.42 11.40
C PRO A 5 -12.45 -2.84 11.11
N TYR A 6 -12.23 -3.51 9.96
CA TYR A 6 -10.91 -3.89 9.48
C TYR A 6 -9.97 -2.70 9.18
N PHE A 7 -10.49 -1.54 8.78
CA PHE A 7 -9.63 -0.40 8.41
C PHE A 7 -8.91 0.19 9.63
N ASP A 8 -9.61 0.35 10.75
CA ASP A 8 -9.01 0.85 11.99
C ASP A 8 -7.89 -0.09 12.49
N GLU A 9 -8.01 -1.39 12.22
CA GLU A 9 -6.99 -2.40 12.53
C GLU A 9 -5.73 -2.30 11.65
N LEU A 10 -5.77 -1.54 10.55
CA LEU A 10 -4.64 -1.31 9.65
C LEU A 10 -3.83 -0.06 10.02
N ILE A 11 -4.36 0.81 10.87
CA ILE A 11 -3.62 2.00 11.34
C ILE A 11 -2.37 1.56 12.10
N GLY A 12 -1.23 2.13 11.73
CA GLY A 12 0.09 1.79 12.26
C GLY A 12 0.73 0.55 11.64
N LYS A 13 0.04 -0.15 10.73
CA LYS A 13 0.60 -1.30 10.01
C LYS A 13 1.17 -0.88 8.66
N THR A 14 2.18 -1.63 8.22
CA THR A 14 2.59 -1.62 6.82
C THR A 14 1.50 -2.26 5.98
N ILE A 15 0.96 -1.51 5.03
CA ILE A 15 -0.06 -1.98 4.10
C ILE A 15 0.48 -1.96 2.68
N VAL A 16 -0.09 -2.81 1.83
CA VAL A 16 0.02 -2.71 0.38
C VAL A 16 -1.27 -2.12 -0.15
N VAL A 17 -1.15 -1.21 -1.11
CA VAL A 17 -2.26 -0.52 -1.77
C VAL A 17 -2.13 -0.73 -3.28
N ASP A 18 -3.13 -1.37 -3.84
CA ASP A 18 -3.26 -1.57 -5.28
C ASP A 18 -4.03 -0.40 -5.87
N LEU A 19 -3.44 0.24 -6.88
CA LEU A 19 -4.12 1.31 -7.61
C LEU A 19 -4.78 0.79 -8.88
N SER A 20 -5.76 1.54 -9.36
CA SER A 20 -6.42 1.41 -10.66
C SER A 20 -5.41 1.47 -11.83
N SER A 21 -4.32 2.20 -11.60
CA SER A 21 -3.18 2.37 -12.49
C SER A 21 -2.14 1.25 -12.30
N LEU A 22 -1.06 1.28 -13.09
CA LEU A 22 0.05 0.32 -12.97
C LEU A 22 1.00 0.64 -11.81
N TYR A 23 0.50 1.29 -10.76
CA TYR A 23 1.24 1.53 -9.54
C TYR A 23 0.84 0.54 -8.45
N VAL A 24 1.81 0.21 -7.61
CA VAL A 24 1.63 -0.47 -6.32
C VAL A 24 2.34 0.37 -5.29
N ILE A 25 1.71 0.55 -4.14
CA ILE A 25 2.26 1.33 -3.04
C ILE A 25 2.34 0.45 -1.81
N ALA A 26 3.44 0.51 -1.08
CA ALA A 26 3.55 -0.12 0.24
C ALA A 26 4.10 0.88 1.26
N GLY A 27 3.56 0.91 2.46
CA GLY A 27 4.01 1.83 3.51
C GLY A 27 3.16 1.75 4.77
N THR A 28 3.57 2.48 5.81
CA THR A 28 2.84 2.49 7.09
C THR A 28 1.63 3.39 6.99
N LEU A 29 0.42 2.85 7.17
CA LEU A 29 -0.80 3.65 7.20
C LEU A 29 -0.88 4.44 8.50
N ILE A 30 -0.79 5.77 8.45
CA ILE A 30 -0.84 6.61 9.65
C ILE A 30 -2.17 7.35 9.82
N GLY A 31 -3.05 7.27 8.83
CA GLY A 31 -4.36 7.91 8.88
C GLY A 31 -5.02 8.01 7.52
N GLN A 32 -6.17 8.67 7.51
CA GLN A 32 -6.90 8.98 6.30
C GLN A 32 -7.78 10.22 6.49
N ASP A 33 -8.24 10.78 5.39
CA ASP A 33 -9.36 11.72 5.35
C ASP A 33 -10.38 11.29 4.28
N GLN A 34 -11.29 12.19 3.92
CA GLN A 34 -12.32 11.93 2.90
C GLN A 34 -11.74 11.59 1.52
N HIS A 35 -10.53 12.03 1.21
CA HIS A 35 -9.93 11.97 -0.13
C HIS A 35 -8.66 11.11 -0.16
N TYR A 36 -7.92 11.04 0.93
CA TYR A 36 -6.58 10.48 0.95
C TYR A 36 -6.37 9.45 2.05
N LEU A 37 -5.59 8.41 1.72
CA LEU A 37 -4.84 7.64 2.70
C LEU A 37 -3.51 8.35 2.94
N VAL A 38 -3.06 8.40 4.19
CA VAL A 38 -1.77 9.00 4.56
C VAL A 38 -0.82 7.88 4.95
N LEU A 39 0.26 7.72 4.18
CA LEU A 39 1.27 6.69 4.42
C LEU A 39 2.63 7.34 4.71
N GLU A 40 3.41 6.70 5.58
CA GLU A 40 4.81 7.01 5.86
C GLU A 40 5.74 5.86 5.48
N ASP A 41 7.01 6.20 5.26
CA ASP A 41 8.07 5.26 4.84
C ASP A 41 7.61 4.37 3.70
N ALA A 42 7.09 5.03 2.66
CA ALA A 42 6.38 4.39 1.57
C ALA A 42 7.29 4.13 0.37
N ASP A 43 7.14 2.97 -0.22
CA ASP A 43 7.56 2.69 -1.59
C ASP A 43 6.38 2.95 -2.53
N VAL A 44 6.62 3.78 -3.54
CA VAL A 44 5.70 3.98 -4.67
C VAL A 44 6.37 3.38 -5.89
N HIS A 45 5.82 2.26 -6.38
CA HIS A 45 6.40 1.52 -7.48
C HIS A 45 5.55 1.62 -8.74
N ASP A 46 6.17 2.00 -9.85
CA ASP A 46 5.58 1.89 -11.18
C ASP A 46 5.95 0.52 -11.76
N LEU A 47 4.96 -0.34 -11.99
CA LEU A 47 5.20 -1.68 -12.54
C LEU A 47 5.74 -1.64 -13.97
N ARG A 48 5.72 -0.48 -14.64
CA ARG A 48 6.33 -0.30 -15.96
C ARG A 48 7.85 -0.18 -15.90
N ASP A 49 8.42 0.09 -14.73
CA ASP A 49 9.87 0.24 -14.53
C ASP A 49 10.57 -1.12 -14.30
N THR A 50 9.81 -2.22 -14.29
CA THR A 50 10.30 -3.58 -14.02
C THR A 50 9.70 -4.61 -14.98
N THR A 51 10.33 -5.78 -15.09
CA THR A 51 9.74 -6.96 -15.75
C THR A 51 8.99 -7.87 -14.78
N THR A 52 8.95 -7.51 -13.49
CA THR A 52 8.27 -8.25 -12.42
C THR A 52 6.75 -8.03 -12.48
N THR A 53 5.97 -9.05 -12.19
CA THR A 53 4.51 -8.93 -12.06
C THR A 53 4.15 -8.28 -10.72
N ARG A 54 2.97 -7.67 -10.63
CA ARG A 54 2.43 -7.14 -9.35
C ARG A 54 2.51 -8.18 -8.23
N GLU A 55 2.08 -9.40 -8.50
CA GLU A 55 2.03 -10.50 -7.54
C GLU A 55 3.43 -10.86 -7.02
N LEU A 56 4.40 -11.02 -7.92
CA LEU A 56 5.77 -11.34 -7.53
C LEU A 56 6.41 -10.19 -6.76
N TYR A 57 6.16 -8.95 -7.17
CA TYR A 57 6.68 -7.77 -6.50
C TYR A 57 6.17 -7.66 -5.04
N VAL A 58 4.87 -7.84 -4.84
CA VAL A 58 4.24 -7.80 -3.52
C VAL A 58 4.71 -8.99 -2.66
N HIS A 59 4.89 -10.17 -3.25
CA HIS A 59 5.46 -11.32 -2.56
C HIS A 59 6.90 -11.07 -2.10
N GLU A 60 7.76 -10.51 -2.97
CA GLU A 60 9.13 -10.13 -2.64
C GLU A 60 9.17 -9.07 -1.52
N MET A 61 8.27 -8.07 -1.56
CA MET A 61 8.11 -7.11 -0.45
C MET A 61 7.74 -7.80 0.87
N GLY A 62 6.82 -8.76 0.84
CA GLY A 62 6.43 -9.53 2.04
C GLY A 62 7.59 -10.36 2.62
N MET A 63 8.59 -10.72 1.80
CA MET A 63 9.76 -11.49 2.21
C MET A 63 10.95 -10.63 2.65
N HIS A 64 11.15 -9.49 1.99
CA HIS A 64 12.35 -8.66 2.15
C HIS A 64 12.08 -7.32 2.85
N GLY A 65 10.82 -6.97 3.06
CA GLY A 65 10.39 -5.68 3.58
C GLY A 65 10.21 -4.62 2.48
N VAL A 66 9.71 -3.46 2.89
CA VAL A 66 9.42 -2.33 1.99
C VAL A 66 10.69 -1.49 1.79
N ALA A 67 11.09 -1.29 0.54
CA ALA A 67 12.20 -0.42 0.16
C ALA A 67 11.74 1.04 0.02
N ALA A 68 11.43 1.69 1.15
CA ALA A 68 10.84 3.02 1.18
C ALA A 68 11.61 4.04 0.31
N ASN A 69 10.88 4.69 -0.60
CA ASN A 69 11.41 5.67 -1.54
C ASN A 69 10.75 7.07 -1.41
N ARG A 70 9.76 7.22 -0.52
CA ARG A 70 9.17 8.48 -0.07
C ARG A 70 8.95 8.44 1.45
N LYS A 71 9.24 9.55 2.13
CA LYS A 71 9.03 9.66 3.58
C LYS A 71 7.55 9.74 3.96
N ARG A 72 6.73 10.45 3.17
CA ARG A 72 5.30 10.62 3.40
C ARG A 72 4.57 10.85 2.08
N ILE A 73 3.41 10.22 1.90
CA ILE A 73 2.59 10.35 0.70
C ILE A 73 1.10 10.46 1.04
N LEU A 74 0.35 11.02 0.10
CA LEU A 74 -1.11 11.02 0.08
C LEU A 74 -1.56 10.18 -1.10
N VAL A 75 -2.32 9.12 -0.84
CA VAL A 75 -2.83 8.21 -1.87
C VAL A 75 -4.31 8.50 -2.07
N SER A 76 -4.71 8.86 -3.29
CA SER A 76 -6.12 9.15 -3.59
C SER A 76 -6.97 7.91 -3.36
N ARG A 77 -7.98 8.01 -2.48
CA ARG A 77 -8.93 6.92 -2.20
C ARG A 77 -9.75 6.52 -3.43
N THR A 78 -9.93 7.42 -4.39
CA THR A 78 -10.66 7.13 -5.64
C THR A 78 -9.89 6.22 -6.58
N GLU A 79 -8.57 6.16 -6.44
CA GLU A 79 -7.69 5.33 -7.28
C GLU A 79 -7.38 3.98 -6.64
N VAL A 80 -7.76 3.77 -5.38
CA VAL A 80 -7.50 2.51 -4.65
C VAL A 80 -8.49 1.44 -5.12
N VAL A 81 -7.95 0.33 -5.60
CA VAL A 81 -8.72 -0.88 -5.94
C VAL A 81 -8.84 -1.79 -4.71
N SER A 82 -7.72 -2.01 -4.01
CA SER A 82 -7.65 -2.83 -2.81
C SER A 82 -6.50 -2.39 -1.91
N LEU A 83 -6.58 -2.76 -0.64
CA LEU A 83 -5.46 -2.68 0.29
C LEU A 83 -5.52 -3.83 1.30
N SER A 84 -4.36 -4.23 1.82
CA SER A 84 -4.23 -5.27 2.84
C SER A 84 -3.00 -5.00 3.70
N SER A 85 -2.93 -5.60 4.90
CA SER A 85 -1.68 -5.61 5.64
C SER A 85 -0.63 -6.41 4.88
N LEU A 86 0.62 -5.94 4.88
CA LEU A 86 1.74 -6.70 4.31
C LEU A 86 1.89 -8.07 5.00
N ASP A 87 1.56 -8.17 6.28
CA ASP A 87 1.63 -9.40 7.07
C ASP A 87 0.56 -10.44 6.66
N ASP A 88 -0.50 -10.01 5.98
CA ASP A 88 -1.60 -10.87 5.51
C ASP A 88 -1.31 -11.44 4.10
N ILE A 89 -0.15 -11.14 3.50
CA ILE A 89 0.25 -11.71 2.21
C ILE A 89 0.50 -13.21 2.36
N ILE A 90 -0.28 -14.01 1.64
CA ILE A 90 -0.16 -15.47 1.61
C ILE A 90 1.14 -15.86 0.90
N ARG A 91 1.93 -16.71 1.56
CA ARG A 91 3.22 -17.23 1.08
C ARG A 91 3.14 -18.69 0.66
#